data_AF-A0A9D5ZEX1-F1
#
_entry.id   AF-A0A9D5ZEX1-F1
#
_cell.length_a   1.000
_cell.length_b   1.000
_cell.length_c   1.000
_cell.angle_alpha   90.00
_cell.angle_beta   90.00
_cell.angle_gamma   90.00
#
_symmetry.space_group_name_H-M   'P 1'
#
loop_
_entity.id
_entity.type
_entity.pdbx_description
1 polymer ?
#
loop_
_entity_poly.entity_id
_entity_poly.type
_entity_poly.pdbx_seq_one_letter_code
_entity_poly.pdbx_strand_id
1 'polypeptide(L)'
;MPGRAELFADAGSLARGVGERLRHAVREVVDHQGRPFYLALSGGETPRGIFRTLAESPFRESIPWERIRFFWGDERCVGPDHPESNFAQAKRLLLDPLGIPEGHIFRMRGEDDPEAEVLRYATLLREQVPIGEGGIPRMDCIWLGLGQDGHTASLFPGNAIKPPDEERICHPAVHPESGENRLTLGLSLIKQAGEIWFLVVGAEKAEVVLDLFDRQGSYRDYPASLVTPRNRSTRVRWLLDREAASGLNQEGEP
;
A
#
# COMPACT_ATOMS: atom_id res chain seq x y z
N MET A 1 -17.23 7.60 3.33
CA MET A 1 -16.61 7.07 4.57
C MET A 1 -15.23 6.54 4.20
N PRO A 2 -14.23 6.64 5.08
CA PRO A 2 -12.83 6.29 4.79
C PRO A 2 -12.65 4.83 4.32
N GLY A 3 -13.63 3.97 4.55
CA GLY A 3 -13.61 2.55 4.20
C GLY A 3 -14.25 1.76 5.33
N ARG A 4 -14.06 0.45 5.34
CA ARG A 4 -14.42 -0.40 6.48
C ARG A 4 -13.22 -0.49 7.44
N ALA A 5 -13.41 -0.13 8.71
CA ALA A 5 -12.44 -0.40 9.77
C ALA A 5 -12.51 -1.85 10.22
N GLU A 6 -11.36 -2.42 10.53
CA GLU A 6 -11.20 -3.73 11.10
C GLU A 6 -10.18 -3.66 12.22
N LEU A 7 -10.61 -4.04 13.42
CA LEU A 7 -9.84 -3.85 14.64
C LEU A 7 -9.14 -5.15 15.04
N PHE A 8 -7.86 -5.04 15.33
CA PHE A 8 -7.00 -6.11 15.79
C PHE A 8 -6.50 -5.80 17.20
N ALA A 9 -6.28 -6.83 18.01
CA ALA A 9 -5.89 -6.65 19.41
C ALA A 9 -4.53 -5.94 19.55
N ASP A 10 -3.61 -6.26 18.64
CA ASP A 10 -2.21 -5.81 18.60
C ASP A 10 -1.63 -5.97 17.20
N ALA A 11 -0.41 -5.48 16.98
CA ALA A 11 0.31 -5.57 15.71
C ALA A 11 0.48 -7.00 15.18
N GLY A 12 0.66 -7.99 16.07
CA GLY A 12 0.84 -9.40 15.69
C GLY A 12 -0.45 -10.02 15.18
N SER A 13 -1.58 -9.74 15.84
CA SER A 13 -2.90 -10.15 15.38
C SER A 13 -3.31 -9.46 14.07
N LEU A 14 -2.92 -8.19 13.88
CA LEU A 14 -3.07 -7.49 12.60
C LEU A 14 -2.27 -8.18 11.50
N ALA A 15 -1.01 -8.53 11.74
CA ALA A 15 -0.18 -9.22 10.76
C ALA A 15 -0.77 -10.58 10.34
N ARG A 16 -1.30 -11.36 11.29
CA ARG A 16 -2.04 -12.59 10.98
C ARG A 16 -3.32 -12.32 10.19
N GLY A 17 -4.06 -11.27 10.55
CA GLY A 17 -5.24 -10.82 9.83
C GLY A 17 -4.96 -10.47 8.38
N VAL A 18 -3.86 -9.76 8.13
CA VAL A 18 -3.37 -9.44 6.78
C VAL A 18 -3.08 -10.73 6.01
N GLY A 19 -2.42 -11.71 6.62
CA GLY A 19 -2.15 -13.01 5.98
C GLY A 19 -3.40 -13.78 5.61
N GLU A 20 -4.38 -13.83 6.50
CA GLU A 20 -5.67 -14.48 6.23
C GLU A 20 -6.42 -13.80 5.08
N ARG A 21 -6.43 -12.47 5.06
CA ARG A 21 -7.06 -11.70 3.98
C ARG A 21 -6.33 -11.86 2.66
N LEU A 22 -5.00 -11.81 2.67
CA LEU A 22 -4.21 -11.98 1.46
C LEU A 22 -4.42 -13.37 0.88
N ARG A 23 -4.42 -14.40 1.73
CA ARG A 23 -4.73 -15.78 1.33
C ARG A 23 -6.08 -15.88 0.63
N HIS A 24 -7.12 -15.30 1.21
CA HIS A 24 -8.46 -15.30 0.60
C HIS A 24 -8.47 -14.54 -0.74
N ALA A 25 -7.94 -13.32 -0.76
CA ALA A 25 -7.95 -12.47 -1.96
C ALA A 25 -7.16 -13.09 -3.12
N VAL A 26 -6.01 -13.70 -2.84
CA VAL A 26 -5.20 -14.39 -3.84
C VAL A 26 -5.92 -15.61 -4.39
N ARG A 27 -6.52 -16.45 -3.52
CA ARG A 27 -7.29 -17.62 -3.97
C ARG A 27 -8.50 -17.22 -4.81
N GLU A 28 -9.22 -16.17 -4.42
CA GLU A 28 -10.36 -15.68 -5.19
C GLU A 28 -9.97 -15.32 -6.63
N VAL A 29 -8.84 -14.62 -6.82
CA VAL A 29 -8.36 -14.25 -8.17
C VAL A 29 -7.79 -15.46 -8.91
N VAL A 30 -6.96 -16.26 -8.26
CA VAL A 30 -6.27 -17.38 -8.89
C VAL A 30 -7.25 -18.48 -9.30
N ASP A 31 -8.15 -18.86 -8.40
CA ASP A 31 -9.06 -19.99 -8.59
C ASP A 31 -10.23 -19.63 -9.51
N HIS A 32 -10.76 -18.40 -9.43
CA HIS A 32 -11.92 -18.00 -10.24
C HIS A 32 -11.56 -17.29 -11.55
N GLN A 33 -10.42 -16.59 -11.62
CA GLN A 33 -10.04 -15.82 -12.82
C GLN A 33 -8.84 -16.44 -13.56
N GLY A 34 -8.15 -17.42 -12.97
CA GLY A 34 -7.08 -18.16 -13.63
C GLY A 34 -5.80 -17.35 -13.90
N ARG A 35 -5.72 -16.09 -13.47
CA ARG A 35 -4.59 -15.18 -13.71
C ARG A 35 -3.72 -14.97 -12.46
N PRO A 36 -2.56 -14.29 -12.58
CA PRO A 36 -1.79 -13.83 -11.42
C PRO A 36 -2.54 -12.79 -10.59
N PHE A 37 -2.16 -12.68 -9.32
CA PHE A 37 -2.59 -11.63 -8.38
C PHE A 37 -1.56 -10.49 -8.34
N TYR A 38 -1.99 -9.25 -8.57
CA TYR A 38 -1.13 -8.07 -8.63
C TYR A 38 -1.19 -7.29 -7.33
N LEU A 39 -0.09 -7.30 -6.56
CA LEU A 39 0.01 -6.72 -5.22
C LEU A 39 1.07 -5.60 -5.19
N ALA A 40 0.67 -4.38 -4.84
CA ALA A 40 1.64 -3.34 -4.45
C ALA A 40 1.85 -3.34 -2.94
N LEU A 41 3.11 -3.47 -2.54
CA LEU A 41 3.57 -3.37 -1.16
C LEU A 41 3.90 -1.93 -0.79
N SER A 42 3.83 -1.64 0.50
CA SER A 42 4.38 -0.43 1.12
C SER A 42 5.55 -0.81 2.04
N GLY A 43 6.42 0.16 2.32
CA GLY A 43 7.40 0.04 3.39
C GLY A 43 6.97 0.77 4.67
N GLY A 44 7.92 0.94 5.59
CA GLY A 44 7.68 1.50 6.93
C GLY A 44 7.94 0.47 8.02
N GLU A 45 7.48 0.76 9.24
CA GLU A 45 7.64 -0.15 10.39
C GLU A 45 6.54 -1.23 10.40
N THR A 46 5.28 -0.85 10.21
CA THR A 46 4.15 -1.79 10.19
C THR A 46 4.34 -2.95 9.20
N PRO A 47 4.75 -2.73 7.93
CA PRO A 47 4.98 -3.84 7.01
C PRO A 47 6.09 -4.80 7.44
N ARG A 48 7.08 -4.41 8.27
CA ARG A 48 8.16 -5.31 8.72
C ARG A 48 7.62 -6.50 9.50
N GLY A 49 6.71 -6.25 10.45
CA GLY A 49 6.08 -7.30 11.26
C GLY A 49 5.20 -8.21 10.41
N ILE A 50 4.49 -7.62 9.44
CA ILE A 50 3.64 -8.34 8.49
C ILE A 50 4.49 -9.25 7.61
N PHE A 51 5.55 -8.74 6.99
CA PHE A 51 6.45 -9.52 6.13
C PHE A 51 7.03 -10.74 6.84
N ARG A 52 7.55 -10.57 8.07
CA ARG A 52 8.04 -11.69 8.88
C ARG A 52 6.95 -12.74 9.13
N THR A 53 5.75 -12.29 9.53
CA THR A 53 4.62 -13.18 9.80
C THR A 53 4.22 -13.97 8.54
N LEU A 54 4.23 -13.34 7.37
CA LEU A 54 3.85 -13.98 6.11
C LEU A 54 4.92 -14.94 5.56
N ALA A 55 6.20 -14.72 5.90
CA ALA A 55 7.30 -15.58 5.52
C ALA A 55 7.32 -16.91 6.31
N GLU A 56 6.54 -17.01 7.39
CA GLU A 56 6.44 -18.14 8.30
C GLU A 56 5.14 -18.94 8.12
N SER A 57 5.11 -20.14 8.70
CA SER A 57 3.92 -21.01 8.68
C SER A 57 2.79 -20.41 9.54
N PRO A 58 1.51 -20.49 9.11
CA PRO A 58 1.00 -21.25 7.97
C PRO A 58 0.97 -20.47 6.65
N PHE A 59 1.31 -19.18 6.62
CA PHE A 59 1.13 -18.34 5.44
C PHE A 59 2.13 -18.67 4.33
N ARG A 60 3.36 -19.04 4.72
CA ARG A 60 4.37 -19.56 3.81
C ARG A 60 3.85 -20.68 2.91
N GLU A 61 3.11 -21.64 3.47
CA GLU A 61 2.62 -22.81 2.72
C GLU A 61 1.22 -22.62 2.14
N SER A 62 0.38 -21.77 2.76
CA SER A 62 -1.04 -21.70 2.42
C SER A 62 -1.41 -20.62 1.40
N ILE A 63 -0.52 -19.65 1.17
CA ILE A 63 -0.65 -18.62 0.12
C ILE A 63 0.10 -19.09 -1.13
N PRO A 64 -0.51 -19.09 -2.33
CA PRO A 64 0.16 -19.49 -3.57
C PRO A 64 1.07 -18.34 -4.06
N TRP A 65 2.22 -18.18 -3.42
CA TRP A 65 3.16 -17.06 -3.62
C TRP A 65 3.67 -16.94 -5.07
N GLU A 66 3.81 -18.04 -5.78
CA GLU A 66 4.18 -18.10 -7.20
C GLU A 66 3.12 -17.48 -8.13
N ARG A 67 1.89 -17.32 -7.64
CA ARG A 67 0.80 -16.66 -8.37
C ARG A 67 0.73 -15.17 -8.12
N ILE A 68 1.57 -14.61 -7.23
CA ILE A 68 1.61 -13.19 -6.93
C ILE A 68 2.66 -12.50 -7.80
N ARG A 69 2.36 -11.27 -8.23
CA ARG A 69 3.28 -10.32 -8.85
C ARG A 69 3.39 -9.11 -7.94
N PHE A 70 4.61 -8.81 -7.51
CA PHE A 70 4.90 -7.80 -6.50
C PHE A 70 5.33 -6.49 -7.14
N PHE A 71 4.71 -5.41 -6.68
CA PHE A 71 4.97 -4.02 -7.04
C PHE A 71 5.15 -3.21 -5.77
N TRP A 72 5.52 -1.94 -5.90
CA TRP A 72 5.64 -0.98 -4.80
C TRP A 72 4.70 0.20 -4.99
N GLY A 73 4.09 0.62 -3.89
CA GLY A 73 3.26 1.83 -3.78
C GLY A 73 4.09 3.10 -3.78
N ASP A 74 5.27 3.04 -3.14
CA ASP A 74 6.27 4.10 -3.12
C ASP A 74 7.66 3.53 -2.82
N GLU A 75 8.69 4.33 -3.09
CA GLU A 75 10.08 3.99 -2.82
C GLU A 75 10.92 5.24 -2.53
N ARG A 76 12.01 5.05 -1.79
CA ARG A 76 13.02 6.05 -1.46
C ARG A 76 14.02 6.09 -2.62
N CYS A 77 14.46 7.27 -3.03
CA CYS A 77 15.48 7.39 -4.09
C CYS A 77 16.88 7.05 -3.56
N VAL A 78 17.08 5.76 -3.26
CA VAL A 78 18.31 5.17 -2.73
C VAL A 78 18.57 3.83 -3.43
N GLY A 79 19.79 3.30 -3.27
CA GLY A 79 20.18 2.01 -3.84
C GLY A 79 19.31 0.82 -3.39
N PRO A 80 19.22 -0.27 -4.19
CA PRO A 80 18.33 -1.40 -3.94
C PRO A 80 18.67 -2.24 -2.71
N ASP A 81 19.88 -2.06 -2.16
CA ASP A 81 20.33 -2.71 -0.91
C ASP A 81 20.37 -1.73 0.28
N HIS A 82 19.95 -0.48 0.07
CA HIS A 82 19.99 0.54 1.11
C HIS A 82 19.01 0.20 2.25
N PRO A 83 19.37 0.42 3.53
CA PRO A 83 18.48 0.11 4.67
C PRO A 83 17.12 0.81 4.63
N GLU A 84 17.05 1.94 3.93
CA GLU A 84 15.82 2.72 3.75
C GLU A 84 15.05 2.35 2.49
N SER A 85 15.51 1.42 1.65
CA SER A 85 14.70 0.97 0.51
C SER A 85 13.54 0.10 0.99
N ASN A 86 12.33 0.44 0.55
CA ASN A 86 11.13 -0.37 0.74
C ASN A 86 11.29 -1.73 0.04
N PHE A 87 11.92 -1.75 -1.13
CA PHE A 87 12.30 -2.98 -1.83
C PHE A 87 13.29 -3.82 -1.01
N ALA A 88 14.40 -3.25 -0.54
CA ALA A 88 15.39 -3.98 0.26
C ALA A 88 14.77 -4.63 1.50
N GLN A 89 13.87 -3.89 2.16
CA GLN A 89 13.13 -4.38 3.32
C GLN A 89 12.25 -5.59 2.97
N ALA A 90 11.40 -5.47 1.95
CA ALA A 90 10.51 -6.55 1.52
C ALA A 90 11.32 -7.74 0.99
N LYS A 91 12.39 -7.50 0.24
CA LYS A 91 13.29 -8.54 -0.27
C LYS A 91 13.85 -9.39 0.86
N ARG A 92 14.42 -8.75 1.87
CA ARG A 92 15.02 -9.43 3.03
C ARG A 92 14.00 -10.15 3.92
N LEU A 93 12.84 -9.54 4.16
CA LEU A 93 11.88 -10.02 5.16
C LEU A 93 10.78 -10.94 4.61
N LEU A 94 10.51 -10.86 3.30
CA LEU A 94 9.42 -11.59 2.66
C LEU A 94 9.91 -12.38 1.43
N LEU A 95 10.47 -11.69 0.44
CA LEU A 95 10.66 -12.27 -0.89
C LEU A 95 11.77 -13.34 -0.92
N ASP A 96 12.93 -13.07 -0.34
CA ASP A 96 14.04 -14.03 -0.26
C ASP A 96 13.68 -15.22 0.63
N PRO A 97 13.12 -15.02 1.86
CA PRO A 97 12.64 -16.14 2.66
C PRO A 97 11.67 -17.04 1.89
N LEU A 98 10.73 -16.48 1.12
CA LEU A 98 9.74 -17.24 0.35
C LEU A 98 10.28 -17.80 -0.97
N GLY A 99 11.49 -17.43 -1.39
CA GLY A 99 12.07 -17.86 -2.66
C GLY A 99 11.31 -17.33 -3.87
N ILE A 100 10.79 -16.10 -3.80
CA ILE A 100 10.05 -15.48 -4.91
C ILE A 100 10.99 -15.28 -6.11
N PRO A 101 10.64 -15.76 -7.32
CA PRO A 101 11.50 -15.61 -8.48
C PRO A 101 11.54 -14.15 -8.95
N GLU A 102 12.68 -13.72 -9.49
CA GLU A 102 12.90 -12.33 -9.93
C GLU A 102 11.86 -11.85 -10.95
N GLY A 103 11.39 -12.74 -11.84
CA GLY A 103 10.35 -12.43 -12.83
C GLY A 103 8.98 -12.11 -12.23
N HIS A 104 8.79 -12.25 -10.91
CA HIS A 104 7.58 -11.86 -10.20
C HIS A 104 7.72 -10.54 -9.43
N ILE A 105 8.89 -9.90 -9.49
CA ILE A 105 9.24 -8.73 -8.69
C ILE A 105 9.47 -7.53 -9.62
N PHE A 106 8.60 -6.53 -9.51
CA PHE A 106 8.60 -5.32 -10.32
C PHE A 106 8.82 -4.10 -9.42
N ARG A 107 10.07 -3.83 -9.06
CA ARG A 107 10.42 -2.73 -8.15
C ARG A 107 10.49 -1.37 -8.86
N MET A 108 10.23 -0.33 -8.07
CA MET A 108 10.73 1.01 -8.36
C MET A 108 12.25 1.03 -8.17
N ARG A 109 12.97 1.75 -9.03
CA ARG A 109 14.44 1.89 -9.00
C ARG A 109 14.82 3.20 -8.35
N GLY A 110 14.95 3.18 -7.04
CA GLY A 110 15.34 4.36 -6.26
C GLY A 110 16.72 4.91 -6.63
N GLU A 111 17.59 4.08 -7.22
CA GLU A 111 18.92 4.47 -7.68
C GLU A 111 18.93 5.28 -8.98
N ASP A 112 17.83 5.27 -9.74
CA ASP A 112 17.72 5.96 -11.02
C ASP A 112 17.24 7.42 -10.82
N ASP A 113 17.35 8.24 -11.87
CA ASP A 113 16.80 9.60 -11.85
C ASP A 113 15.27 9.56 -11.61
N PRO A 114 14.73 10.34 -10.66
CA PRO A 114 13.32 10.21 -10.27
C PRO A 114 12.32 10.45 -11.40
N GLU A 115 12.57 11.42 -12.28
CA GLU A 115 11.65 11.73 -13.38
C GLU A 115 11.71 10.66 -14.48
N ALA A 116 12.90 10.15 -14.79
CA ALA A 116 13.05 9.02 -15.70
C ALA A 116 12.40 7.74 -15.14
N GLU A 117 12.58 7.48 -13.85
CA GLU A 117 12.11 6.25 -13.21
C GLU A 117 10.58 6.19 -13.13
N VAL A 118 9.90 7.31 -12.83
CA VAL A 118 8.43 7.30 -12.80
C VAL A 118 7.83 7.03 -14.18
N LEU A 119 8.49 7.45 -15.25
CA LEU A 119 8.08 7.13 -16.63
C LEU A 119 8.31 5.65 -16.94
N ARG A 120 9.49 5.11 -16.59
CA ARG A 120 9.81 3.70 -16.76
C ARG A 120 8.83 2.81 -15.99
N TYR A 121 8.58 3.15 -14.72
CA TYR A 121 7.69 2.39 -13.86
C TYR A 121 6.22 2.49 -14.32
N ALA A 122 5.78 3.65 -14.79
CA ALA A 122 4.47 3.80 -15.41
C ALA A 122 4.31 2.93 -16.68
N THR A 123 5.34 2.83 -17.51
CA THR A 123 5.35 1.92 -18.67
C THR A 123 5.29 0.46 -18.23
N LEU A 124 6.12 0.07 -17.26
CA LEU A 124 6.12 -1.27 -16.68
C LEU A 124 4.74 -1.67 -16.15
N LEU A 125 4.06 -0.78 -15.42
CA LEU A 125 2.73 -1.03 -14.91
C LEU A 125 1.71 -1.27 -16.03
N ARG A 126 1.78 -0.51 -17.13
CA ARG A 126 0.89 -0.70 -18.29
C ARG A 126 1.16 -2.00 -19.05
N GLU A 127 2.39 -2.48 -19.04
CA GLU A 127 2.76 -3.74 -19.70
C GLU A 127 2.43 -4.98 -18.86
N GLN A 128 2.59 -4.89 -17.54
CA GLN A 128 2.52 -6.05 -16.65
C GLN A 128 1.16 -6.23 -15.96
N VAL A 129 0.42 -5.15 -15.71
CA VAL A 129 -0.83 -5.17 -14.94
C VAL A 129 -2.04 -5.01 -15.87
N PRO A 130 -3.14 -5.77 -15.67
CA PRO A 130 -4.35 -5.62 -16.46
C PRO A 130 -4.87 -4.19 -16.48
N ILE A 131 -5.27 -3.73 -17.67
CA ILE A 131 -5.82 -2.39 -17.85
C ILE A 131 -7.28 -2.36 -17.38
N GLY A 132 -7.58 -1.43 -16.48
CA GLY A 132 -8.92 -1.15 -15.97
C GLY A 132 -9.62 -0.03 -16.74
N GLU A 133 -10.56 0.64 -16.06
CA GLU A 133 -11.32 1.75 -16.62
C GLU A 133 -10.40 2.94 -16.99
N GLY A 134 -10.73 3.63 -18.08
CA GLY A 134 -9.97 4.81 -18.51
C GLY A 134 -8.52 4.54 -18.93
N GLY A 135 -8.16 3.28 -19.23
CA GLY A 135 -6.80 2.94 -19.68
C GLY A 135 -5.75 2.90 -18.58
N ILE A 136 -6.17 2.86 -17.31
CA ILE A 136 -5.28 2.89 -16.15
C ILE A 136 -5.06 1.46 -15.63
N PRO A 137 -3.81 1.07 -15.32
CA PRO A 137 -3.54 -0.24 -14.72
C PRO A 137 -4.32 -0.47 -13.43
N ARG A 138 -4.90 -1.66 -13.27
CA ARG A 138 -5.71 -2.03 -12.10
C ARG A 138 -5.06 -3.18 -11.33
N MET A 139 -4.46 -2.86 -10.19
CA MET A 139 -3.94 -3.85 -9.25
C MET A 139 -5.08 -4.53 -8.48
N ASP A 140 -4.84 -5.75 -8.02
CA ASP A 140 -5.81 -6.46 -7.18
C ASP A 140 -5.82 -5.89 -5.77
N CYS A 141 -4.64 -5.61 -5.22
CA CYS A 141 -4.49 -5.03 -3.90
C CYS A 141 -3.32 -4.05 -3.82
N ILE A 142 -3.53 -2.92 -3.14
CA ILE A 142 -2.49 -1.96 -2.80
C ILE A 142 -2.46 -1.80 -1.29
N TRP A 143 -1.28 -2.00 -0.71
CA TRP A 143 -1.03 -1.73 0.71
C TRP A 143 -0.52 -0.32 0.89
N LEU A 144 -1.07 0.38 1.87
CA LEU A 144 -0.77 1.76 2.20
C LEU A 144 -0.46 1.87 3.69
N GLY A 145 0.53 2.70 4.02
CA GLY A 145 0.77 3.16 5.39
C GLY A 145 0.04 4.47 5.66
N LEU A 146 0.09 4.93 6.91
CA LEU A 146 -0.41 6.23 7.33
C LEU A 146 0.66 7.00 8.13
N GLY A 147 1.01 8.19 7.66
CA GLY A 147 1.83 9.16 8.39
C GLY A 147 1.05 9.86 9.52
N GLN A 148 1.75 10.40 10.53
CA GLN A 148 1.09 11.19 11.59
C GLN A 148 0.52 12.51 11.05
N ASP A 149 1.08 13.00 9.95
CA ASP A 149 0.63 14.13 9.14
C ASP A 149 -0.47 13.75 8.13
N GLY A 150 -0.95 12.49 8.14
CA GLY A 150 -1.96 12.00 7.21
C GLY A 150 -1.47 11.65 5.81
N HIS A 151 -0.14 11.65 5.57
CA HIS A 151 0.42 11.18 4.31
C HIS A 151 0.17 9.68 4.12
N THR A 152 0.15 9.25 2.86
CA THR A 152 0.09 7.83 2.47
C THR A 152 0.94 7.62 1.23
N ALA A 153 1.56 6.45 1.09
CA ALA A 153 2.64 6.25 0.13
C ALA A 153 3.68 7.38 0.31
N SER A 154 4.12 8.05 -0.76
CA SER A 154 4.86 9.31 -0.64
C SER A 154 4.05 10.52 -1.13
N LEU A 155 2.74 10.53 -0.82
CA LEU A 155 1.82 11.65 -1.03
C LEU A 155 1.70 12.45 0.27
N PHE A 156 2.32 13.63 0.34
CA PHE A 156 2.42 14.45 1.55
C PHE A 156 1.44 15.64 1.56
N PRO A 157 1.00 16.12 2.74
CA PRO A 157 0.23 17.36 2.86
C PRO A 157 0.96 18.54 2.18
N GLY A 158 0.22 19.46 1.58
CA GLY A 158 0.78 20.65 0.92
C GLY A 158 1.48 20.39 -0.43
N ASN A 159 1.94 19.15 -0.69
CA ASN A 159 2.44 18.70 -2.00
C ASN A 159 1.27 18.36 -2.94
N ALA A 160 0.33 19.30 -3.09
CA ALA A 160 -0.90 19.11 -3.85
C ALA A 160 -0.59 18.62 -5.26
N ILE A 161 -0.91 17.35 -5.54
CA ILE A 161 -1.05 16.87 -6.92
C ILE A 161 -2.23 17.63 -7.50
N LYS A 162 -1.93 18.62 -8.36
CA LYS A 162 -2.94 19.44 -9.04
C LYS A 162 -3.22 18.84 -10.41
N PRO A 163 -4.39 19.04 -11.02
CA PRO A 163 -4.57 18.75 -12.43
C PRO A 163 -3.56 19.55 -13.27
N PRO A 164 -2.88 18.95 -14.28
CA PRO A 164 -3.10 17.62 -14.85
C PRO A 164 -2.32 16.46 -14.19
N ASP A 165 -1.46 16.73 -13.20
CA ASP A 165 -0.65 15.71 -12.52
C ASP A 165 -1.51 14.64 -11.84
N GLU A 166 -2.75 14.95 -11.46
CA GLU A 166 -3.70 13.96 -10.95
C GLU A 166 -3.89 12.75 -11.87
N GLU A 167 -3.70 12.91 -13.19
CA GLU A 167 -3.86 11.85 -14.18
C GLU A 167 -2.61 10.95 -14.32
N ARG A 168 -1.43 11.39 -13.88
CA ARG A 168 -0.23 10.55 -13.89
C ARG A 168 -0.41 9.42 -12.87
N ILE A 169 -0.01 8.21 -13.28
CA ILE A 169 -0.10 7.00 -12.47
C ILE A 169 1.11 6.81 -11.54
N CYS A 170 2.19 7.57 -11.76
CA CYS A 170 3.40 7.61 -10.93
C CYS A 170 3.97 9.04 -10.89
N HIS A 171 4.59 9.41 -9.76
CA HIS A 171 5.11 10.74 -9.48
C HIS A 171 6.45 10.67 -8.74
N PRO A 172 7.37 11.61 -9.00
CA PRO A 172 8.41 11.92 -8.04
C PRO A 172 7.78 12.71 -6.90
N ALA A 173 8.31 12.55 -5.70
CA ALA A 173 7.90 13.30 -4.53
C ALA A 173 9.14 13.67 -3.72
N VAL A 174 8.99 14.68 -2.87
CA VAL A 174 10.02 15.09 -1.92
C VAL A 174 9.39 15.08 -0.53
N HIS A 175 10.00 14.38 0.40
CA HIS A 175 9.55 14.40 1.78
C HIS A 175 9.74 15.84 2.33
N PRO A 176 8.68 16.49 2.85
CA PRO A 176 8.72 17.92 3.15
C PRO A 176 9.73 18.30 4.23
N GLU A 177 9.95 17.42 5.22
CA GLU A 177 10.89 17.69 6.32
C GLU A 177 12.33 17.26 6.03
N SER A 178 12.56 15.99 5.64
CA SER A 178 13.90 15.48 5.38
C SER A 178 14.50 15.92 4.03
N GLY A 179 13.68 16.37 3.08
CA GLY A 179 14.12 16.69 1.72
C GLY A 179 14.47 15.46 0.88
N GLU A 180 14.16 14.25 1.35
CA GLU A 180 14.44 13.02 0.62
C GLU A 180 13.56 12.89 -0.62
N ASN A 181 14.20 12.60 -1.75
CA ASN A 181 13.49 12.24 -2.97
C ASN A 181 12.82 10.86 -2.83
N ARG A 182 11.60 10.77 -3.34
CA ARG A 182 10.73 9.60 -3.31
C ARG A 182 10.13 9.36 -4.69
N LEU A 183 9.71 8.13 -4.93
CA LEU A 183 8.89 7.69 -6.04
C LEU A 183 7.55 7.23 -5.46
N THR A 184 6.43 7.54 -6.10
CA THR A 184 5.11 7.14 -5.59
C THR A 184 4.13 6.81 -6.70
N LEU A 185 3.23 5.87 -6.44
CA LEU A 185 2.02 5.71 -7.23
C LEU A 185 1.15 6.96 -7.11
N GLY A 186 0.52 7.32 -8.21
CA GLY A 186 -0.44 8.41 -8.28
C GLY A 186 -1.81 7.99 -7.77
N LEU A 187 -2.56 8.98 -7.27
CA LEU A 187 -3.94 8.80 -6.82
C LEU A 187 -4.84 8.19 -7.91
N SER A 188 -4.62 8.52 -9.18
CA SER A 188 -5.38 7.97 -10.32
C SER A 188 -5.35 6.44 -10.38
N LEU A 189 -4.20 5.83 -10.10
CA LEU A 189 -4.01 4.39 -10.06
C LEU A 189 -4.43 3.81 -8.72
N ILE A 190 -4.04 4.42 -7.60
CA ILE A 190 -4.36 3.92 -6.25
C ILE A 190 -5.87 3.72 -6.12
N LYS A 191 -6.67 4.71 -6.51
CA LYS A 191 -8.15 4.71 -6.38
C LYS A 191 -8.87 3.68 -7.26
N GLN A 192 -8.16 2.98 -8.15
CA GLN A 192 -8.75 1.99 -9.06
C GLN A 192 -8.50 0.55 -8.65
N ALA A 193 -7.60 0.31 -7.69
CA ALA A 193 -7.29 -1.04 -7.22
C ALA A 193 -8.53 -1.80 -6.76
N GLY A 194 -8.53 -3.13 -6.87
CA GLY A 194 -9.64 -3.94 -6.36
C GLY A 194 -9.82 -3.78 -4.84
N GLU A 195 -8.73 -3.81 -4.11
CA GLU A 195 -8.65 -3.61 -2.68
C GLU A 195 -7.56 -2.58 -2.35
N ILE A 196 -7.83 -1.70 -1.40
CA ILE A 196 -6.87 -0.74 -0.85
C ILE A 196 -6.83 -0.96 0.66
N TRP A 197 -5.69 -1.39 1.18
CA TRP A 197 -5.52 -1.70 2.60
C TRP A 197 -4.61 -0.69 3.26
N PHE A 198 -5.18 0.13 4.13
CA PHE A 198 -4.41 0.90 5.09
C PHE A 198 -4.02 -0.01 6.26
N LEU A 199 -2.72 -0.15 6.49
CA LEU A 199 -2.13 -1.00 7.53
C LEU A 199 -1.55 -0.10 8.61
N VAL A 200 -2.28 0.08 9.71
CA VAL A 200 -1.97 1.10 10.72
C VAL A 200 -1.85 0.46 12.10
N VAL A 201 -0.73 0.71 12.76
CA VAL A 201 -0.36 0.14 14.06
C VAL A 201 0.22 1.27 14.90
N GLY A 202 -0.09 1.27 16.19
CA GLY A 202 0.54 2.14 17.18
C GLY A 202 -0.25 3.39 17.56
N ALA A 203 -0.13 3.77 18.82
CA ALA A 203 -0.86 4.90 19.43
C ALA A 203 -0.55 6.25 18.77
N GLU A 204 0.63 6.41 18.16
CA GLU A 204 1.01 7.63 17.46
C GLU A 204 0.17 7.91 16.22
N LYS A 205 -0.63 6.93 15.77
CA LYS A 205 -1.56 7.06 14.64
C LYS A 205 -2.99 7.39 15.07
N ALA A 206 -3.30 7.34 16.36
CA ALA A 206 -4.68 7.42 16.85
C ALA A 206 -5.37 8.73 16.48
N GLU A 207 -4.68 9.87 16.59
CA GLU A 207 -5.22 11.19 16.29
C GLU A 207 -5.58 11.32 14.81
N VAL A 208 -4.63 11.01 13.91
CA VAL A 208 -4.86 11.08 12.46
C VAL A 208 -5.92 10.07 12.00
N VAL A 209 -5.99 8.89 12.61
CA VAL A 209 -7.06 7.91 12.34
C VAL A 209 -8.42 8.48 12.75
N LEU A 210 -8.53 9.05 13.95
CA LEU A 210 -9.77 9.67 14.42
C LEU A 210 -10.22 10.80 13.48
N ASP A 211 -9.30 11.70 13.13
CA ASP A 211 -9.59 12.81 12.23
C ASP A 211 -10.14 12.36 10.88
N LEU A 212 -9.57 11.29 10.29
CA LEU A 212 -10.03 10.71 9.03
C LEU A 212 -11.42 10.06 9.14
N PHE A 213 -11.71 9.38 10.24
CA PHE A 213 -12.98 8.68 10.44
C PHE A 213 -14.13 9.61 10.81
N ASP A 214 -13.89 10.53 11.74
CA ASP A 214 -14.91 11.49 12.22
C ASP A 214 -14.97 12.75 11.34
N ARG A 215 -14.07 12.87 10.36
CA ARG A 215 -13.99 14.02 9.43
C ARG A 215 -13.85 15.34 10.18
N GLN A 216 -12.94 15.34 11.15
CA GLN A 216 -12.64 16.47 12.02
C GLN A 216 -11.18 16.93 11.84
N GLY A 217 -10.78 17.97 12.59
CA GLY A 217 -9.42 18.49 12.55
C GLY A 217 -8.97 18.85 11.13
N SER A 218 -7.77 18.39 10.76
CA SER A 218 -7.14 18.67 9.47
C SER A 218 -7.41 17.60 8.42
N TYR A 219 -8.45 16.77 8.56
CA TYR A 219 -8.66 15.61 7.69
C TYR A 219 -8.68 15.95 6.18
N ARG A 220 -9.12 17.15 5.80
CA ARG A 220 -9.16 17.61 4.39
C ARG A 220 -7.78 17.83 3.80
N ASP A 221 -6.80 18.10 4.64
CA ASP A 221 -5.41 18.35 4.25
C ASP A 221 -4.62 17.03 4.16
N TYR A 222 -5.14 15.93 4.72
CA TYR A 222 -4.51 14.62 4.70
C TYR A 222 -4.65 13.94 3.35
N PRO A 223 -3.54 13.59 2.66
CA PRO A 223 -3.57 12.84 1.41
C PRO A 223 -4.30 11.49 1.51
N ALA A 224 -4.28 10.84 2.69
CA ALA A 224 -5.05 9.62 2.92
C ALA A 224 -6.57 9.83 2.74
N SER A 225 -7.10 11.03 3.04
CA SER A 225 -8.51 11.37 2.83
C SER A 225 -8.89 11.43 1.35
N LEU A 226 -7.90 11.65 0.48
CA LEU A 226 -8.10 11.71 -0.96
C LEU A 226 -8.26 10.32 -1.54
N VAL A 227 -7.88 9.23 -0.87
CA VAL A 227 -7.97 7.84 -1.34
C VAL A 227 -9.43 7.36 -1.30
N THR A 228 -10.24 7.94 -2.18
CA THR A 228 -11.64 7.60 -2.38
C THR A 228 -11.79 6.68 -3.60
N PRO A 229 -12.50 5.54 -3.47
CA PRO A 229 -12.77 4.63 -4.59
C PRO A 229 -13.35 5.37 -5.80
N ARG A 230 -12.75 5.21 -6.99
CA ARG A 230 -13.35 5.74 -8.23
C ARG A 230 -14.51 4.90 -8.73
N ASN A 231 -14.51 3.61 -8.43
CA ASN A 231 -15.53 2.66 -8.86
C ASN A 231 -16.17 1.99 -7.62
N ARG A 232 -17.38 1.43 -7.81
CA ARG A 232 -18.11 0.75 -6.73
C ARG A 232 -17.50 -0.60 -6.33
N SER A 233 -16.59 -1.15 -7.14
CA SER A 233 -15.97 -2.45 -6.91
C SER A 233 -14.67 -2.37 -6.10
N THR A 234 -14.06 -1.19 -6.00
CA THR A 234 -12.90 -0.88 -5.17
C THR A 234 -13.32 -0.85 -3.71
N ARG A 235 -12.68 -1.66 -2.88
CA ARG A 235 -12.92 -1.73 -1.45
C ARG A 235 -11.74 -1.11 -0.71
N VAL A 236 -12.02 -0.14 0.17
CA VAL A 236 -11.01 0.43 1.07
C VAL A 236 -11.21 -0.17 2.46
N ARG A 237 -10.12 -0.70 3.03
CA ARG A 237 -10.08 -1.28 4.36
C ARG A 237 -9.01 -0.61 5.20
N TRP A 238 -9.34 -0.39 6.45
CA TRP A 238 -8.43 0.09 7.47
C TRP A 238 -8.23 -1.03 8.47
N LEU A 239 -7.07 -1.68 8.39
CA LEU A 239 -6.67 -2.67 9.37
C LEU A 239 -5.89 -1.92 10.45
N LEU A 240 -6.50 -1.82 11.61
CA LEU A 240 -6.02 -1.01 12.73
C LEU A 240 -5.77 -1.92 13.93
N ASP A 241 -4.67 -1.74 14.65
CA ASP A 241 -4.58 -2.27 16.00
C ASP A 241 -5.37 -1.39 16.99
N ARG A 242 -5.55 -1.89 18.23
CA ARG A 242 -6.30 -1.17 19.26
C ARG A 242 -5.72 0.20 19.59
N GLU A 243 -4.41 0.34 19.52
CA GLU A 243 -3.75 1.61 19.82
C GLU A 243 -4.01 2.64 18.71
N ALA A 244 -3.85 2.27 17.44
CA ALA A 244 -4.16 3.16 16.31
C ALA A 244 -5.66 3.50 16.23
N ALA A 245 -6.54 2.66 16.77
CA ALA A 245 -7.98 2.88 16.81
C ALA A 245 -8.49 3.48 18.13
N SER A 246 -7.62 3.87 19.06
CA SER A 246 -8.02 4.20 20.44
C SER A 246 -9.00 5.38 20.56
N GLY A 247 -9.00 6.27 19.55
CA GLY A 247 -9.93 7.40 19.48
C GLY A 247 -11.28 7.08 18.82
N LEU A 248 -11.38 5.97 18.08
CA LEU A 248 -12.62 5.61 17.39
C LEU A 248 -13.67 5.16 18.41
N ASN A 249 -14.86 5.77 18.38
CA ASN A 249 -15.99 5.32 19.17
C ASN A 249 -16.28 3.85 18.85
N GLN A 250 -16.31 2.98 19.87
CA GLN A 250 -16.64 1.54 19.72
C GLN A 250 -18.13 1.30 19.44
N GLU A 251 -18.82 2.24 18.80
CA GLU A 251 -20.25 2.13 18.49
C GLU A 251 -20.44 1.89 16.99
N GLY A 252 -20.65 0.63 16.60
CA GLY A 252 -20.94 0.29 15.23
C GLY A 252 -20.96 -1.20 14.86
N GLU A 253 -21.40 -2.10 15.75
CA GLU A 253 -21.94 -3.39 15.32
C GLU A 253 -23.47 -3.31 15.34
N PRO A 254 -24.11 -3.62 14.20
CA PRO A 254 -25.22 -4.57 14.22
C PRO A 254 -24.82 -5.92 13.62
#